data_AF-A0AAU3QGD2-F1
#
_entry.id   AF-A0AAU3QGD2-F1
#
_cell.length_a   1.000
_cell.length_b   1.000
_cell.length_c   1.000
_cell.angle_alpha   90.00
_cell.angle_beta   90.00
_cell.angle_gamma   90.00
#
_symmetry.space_group_name_H-M   'P 1'
#
loop_
_entity.id
_entity.type
_entity.pdbx_description
1 polymer ?
#
loop_
_entity_poly.entity_id
_entity_poly.type
_entity_poly.pdbx_seq_one_letter_code
_entity_poly.pdbx_strand_id
1 'polypeptide(L)'
;MRIQVSRTGGFAGIARRREVDTAGLADAPEWEALAETALAAGHDTPPGGVPDGFRYAITVGDRTVHCADPKLTDAQRALVSRVLKEGA
;
A
#
# COMPACT_ATOMS: atom_id res chain seq x y z
N MET A 1 -8.36 12.30 2.38
CA MET A 1 -8.51 10.95 1.79
C MET A 1 -7.86 9.96 2.74
N ARG A 2 -8.46 8.80 3.00
CA ARG A 2 -7.88 7.80 3.90
C ARG A 2 -7.18 6.71 3.12
N ILE A 3 -5.90 6.50 3.41
CA ILE A 3 -5.07 5.45 2.81
C ILE A 3 -4.70 4.46 3.90
N GLN A 4 -5.08 3.20 3.73
CA GLN A 4 -4.73 2.11 4.63
C GLN A 4 -3.83 1.13 3.90
N VAL A 5 -2.74 0.73 4.55
CA VAL A 5 -1.81 -0.28 4.06
C VAL A 5 -1.68 -1.40 5.07
N SER A 6 -1.86 -2.63 4.59
CA SER A 6 -1.62 -3.85 5.36
C SER A 6 -0.54 -4.67 4.67
N ARG A 7 0.60 -4.83 5.32
CA ARG A 7 1.70 -5.71 4.90
C ARG A 7 1.65 -7.01 5.69
N THR A 8 1.64 -8.15 5.01
CA THR A 8 1.65 -9.49 5.60
C THR A 8 2.71 -10.36 4.93
N GLY A 9 3.06 -11.49 5.56
CA GLY A 9 4.12 -12.37 5.06
C GLY A 9 5.52 -11.89 5.45
N GLY A 10 6.50 -12.16 4.59
CA GLY A 10 7.91 -12.07 4.95
C GLY A 10 8.37 -13.23 5.82
N PHE A 11 9.69 -13.37 5.95
CA PHE A 11 10.34 -14.43 6.73
C PHE A 11 9.85 -14.53 8.19
N ALA A 12 9.52 -13.40 8.81
CA ALA A 12 9.04 -13.35 10.20
C ALA A 12 7.52 -13.54 10.34
N GLY A 13 6.75 -13.51 9.24
CA GLY A 13 5.28 -13.64 9.26
C GLY A 13 4.53 -12.50 9.97
N ILE A 14 5.19 -11.40 10.33
CA ILE A 14 4.57 -10.31 11.11
C ILE A 14 3.70 -9.44 10.20
N ALA A 15 2.40 -9.41 10.50
CA ALA A 15 1.48 -8.46 9.90
C ALA A 15 1.69 -7.05 10.47
N ARG A 16 1.80 -6.05 9.59
CA ARG A 16 1.75 -4.63 9.96
C ARG A 16 0.60 -3.97 9.22
N ARG A 17 -0.22 -3.23 9.96
CA ARG A 17 -1.26 -2.36 9.39
C ARG A 17 -1.02 -0.94 9.85
N ARG A 18 -1.11 0.00 8.91
CA ARG A 18 -1.08 1.45 9.13
C ARG A 18 -2.09 2.14 8.26
N GLU A 19 -2.58 3.25 8.74
CA GLU A 19 -3.45 4.15 7.99
C GLU A 19 -2.95 5.59 8.13
N VAL A 20 -3.18 6.38 7.09
CA VAL A 20 -2.89 7.80 7.04
C VAL A 20 -4.14 8.49 6.54
N ASP A 21 -4.60 9.49 7.29
CA ASP A 21 -5.62 10.42 6.83
C ASP A 21 -4.95 11.65 6.24
N THR A 22 -5.12 11.85 4.94
CA THR A 22 -4.55 13.00 4.23
C THR A 22 -5.45 14.23 4.32
N ALA A 23 -6.60 14.15 5.00
CA ALA A 23 -7.48 15.30 5.21
C ALA A 23 -6.76 16.37 6.04
N GLY A 24 -6.48 17.52 5.42
CA GLY A 24 -5.80 18.66 6.07
C GLY A 24 -4.28 18.69 5.91
N LEU A 25 -3.69 17.73 5.18
CA LEU A 25 -2.28 17.81 4.79
C LEU A 25 -2.10 18.77 3.62
N ALA A 26 -1.05 19.60 3.65
CA ALA A 26 -0.72 20.49 2.54
C ALA A 26 -0.30 19.71 1.28
N ASP A 27 0.28 18.52 1.49
CA ASP A 27 0.72 17.54 0.50
C ASP A 27 -0.38 16.54 0.10
N ALA A 28 -1.65 16.79 0.46
CA ALA A 28 -2.79 15.98 0.03
C ALA A 28 -2.84 15.64 -1.48
N PRO A 29 -2.58 16.57 -2.44
CA PRO A 29 -2.60 16.23 -3.85
C PRO A 29 -1.47 15.27 -4.27
N GLU A 30 -0.32 15.31 -3.60
CA GLU A 30 0.78 14.35 -3.86
C GLU A 30 0.41 12.95 -3.40
N TRP A 31 -0.25 12.84 -2.24
CA TRP A 31 -0.77 11.56 -1.77
C TRP A 31 -1.83 10.98 -2.71
N GLU A 32 -2.69 11.82 -3.25
CA GLU A 32 -3.73 11.41 -4.20
C GLU A 32 -3.11 10.89 -5.50
N ALA A 33 -2.21 11.65 -6.13
CA ALA A 33 -1.53 11.22 -7.37
C ALA A 33 -0.75 9.91 -7.18
N LEU A 34 -0.08 9.77 -6.02
CA LEU A 34 0.65 8.53 -5.69
C LEU A 34 -0.30 7.35 -5.46
N ALA A 35 -1.40 7.58 -4.75
CA ALA A 35 -2.44 6.58 -4.50
C ALA A 35 -3.08 6.11 -5.82
N GLU A 36 -3.48 7.04 -6.70
CA GLU A 36 -4.05 6.71 -8.00
C GLU A 36 -3.10 5.88 -8.86
N THR A 37 -1.82 6.27 -8.91
CA THR A 37 -0.79 5.52 -9.65
C THR A 37 -0.60 4.11 -9.08
N ALA A 38 -0.57 3.99 -7.75
CA ALA A 38 -0.43 2.70 -7.08
C ALA A 38 -1.67 1.79 -7.28
N LEU A 39 -2.87 2.36 -7.27
CA LEU A 39 -4.14 1.67 -7.55
C LEU A 39 -4.24 1.22 -9.01
N ALA A 40 -3.81 2.06 -9.96
CA ALA A 40 -3.82 1.73 -11.39
C ALA A 40 -2.89 0.54 -11.71
N ALA A 41 -1.78 0.42 -10.99
CA ALA A 41 -0.85 -0.71 -11.10
C ALA A 41 -1.21 -1.90 -10.18
N GLY A 42 -2.21 -1.75 -9.32
CA GLY A 42 -2.63 -2.77 -8.36
C GLY A 42 -3.51 -3.83 -9.01
N HIS A 43 -3.56 -5.02 -8.39
CA HIS A 43 -4.46 -6.08 -8.84
C HIS A 43 -5.70 -6.15 -7.94
N ASP A 44 -6.88 -6.31 -8.52
CA ASP A 44 -8.12 -6.54 -7.75
C ASP A 44 -8.09 -7.88 -6.98
N THR A 45 -7.25 -8.82 -7.42
CA THR A 45 -7.06 -10.11 -6.75
C THR A 45 -5.62 -10.24 -6.22
N PRO A 46 -5.41 -10.88 -5.05
CA PRO A 46 -4.08 -11.11 -4.52
C PRO A 46 -3.20 -11.88 -5.52
N PRO A 47 -2.13 -11.28 -6.05
CA PRO A 47 -1.28 -11.98 -7.02
C PRO A 47 -0.58 -13.17 -6.36
N GLY A 48 -0.19 -14.15 -7.18
CA GLY A 48 0.71 -15.22 -6.76
C GLY A 48 2.01 -14.60 -6.23
N GLY A 49 2.27 -14.75 -4.94
CA GLY A 49 3.51 -14.33 -4.29
C GLY A 49 4.51 -15.47 -4.24
N VAL A 50 5.75 -15.15 -3.91
CA VAL A 50 6.80 -16.15 -3.65
C VAL A 50 6.76 -16.61 -2.18
N PRO A 51 7.29 -17.81 -1.85
CA PRO A 51 7.60 -18.17 -0.48
C PRO A 51 8.42 -17.07 0.19
N ASP A 52 8.09 -16.72 1.44
CA ASP A 52 8.70 -15.63 2.22
C ASP A 52 8.57 -14.21 1.62
N GLY A 53 7.78 -14.03 0.55
CA GLY A 53 7.48 -12.73 -0.01
C GLY A 53 6.52 -11.92 0.88
N PHE A 54 6.66 -10.60 0.85
CA PHE A 54 5.64 -9.73 1.43
C PHE A 54 4.45 -9.59 0.48
N ARG A 55 3.27 -9.57 1.07
CA ARG A 55 2.00 -9.23 0.42
C ARG A 55 1.50 -7.93 1.02
N TYR A 56 0.91 -7.10 0.18
CA TYR A 56 0.42 -5.79 0.55
C TYR A 56 -1.02 -5.66 0.07
N ALA A 57 -1.88 -5.15 0.95
CA ALA A 57 -3.20 -4.67 0.61
C ALA A 57 -3.21 -3.16 0.81
N ILE A 58 -3.57 -2.43 -0.23
CA ILE A 58 -3.65 -0.97 -0.24
C ILE A 58 -5.12 -0.62 -0.43
N THR A 59 -5.71 0.01 0.57
CA THR A 59 -7.09 0.49 0.55
C THR A 59 -7.08 2.01 0.55
N VAL A 60 -7.77 2.62 -0.42
CA VAL A 60 -7.91 4.07 -0.55
C VAL A 60 -9.41 4.36 -0.67
N GLY A 61 -9.99 4.94 0.38
CA GLY A 61 -11.46 5.05 0.49
C GLY A 61 -12.10 3.67 0.35
N ASP A 62 -12.93 3.50 -0.68
CA ASP A 62 -13.68 2.26 -0.95
C ASP A 62 -12.93 1.27 -1.86
N ARG A 63 -11.79 1.66 -2.44
CA ARG A 63 -11.05 0.84 -3.40
C ARG A 63 -9.90 0.12 -2.72
N THR A 64 -9.84 -1.21 -2.87
CA THR A 64 -8.73 -2.03 -2.38
C THR A 64 -8.03 -2.72 -3.53
N VAL A 65 -6.71 -2.62 -3.56
CA VAL A 65 -5.86 -3.36 -4.48
C VAL A 65 -4.84 -4.18 -3.72
N HIS A 66 -4.39 -5.25 -4.34
CA HIS A 66 -3.41 -6.16 -3.81
C HIS A 66 -2.14 -6.14 -4.68
N CYS A 67 -1.00 -6.16 -4.02
CA CYS A 67 0.29 -6.35 -4.65
C CYS A 67 1.17 -7.26 -3.78
N ALA A 68 2.15 -7.92 -4.39
CA ALA A 68 3.07 -8.80 -3.68
C ALA A 68 4.45 -8.76 -4.33
N ASP A 69 5.48 -8.98 -3.52
CA ASP A 69 6.84 -9.16 -4.02
C ASP A 69 6.92 -10.43 -4.89
N PRO A 70 7.71 -10.41 -5.99
CA PRO A 70 8.60 -9.35 -6.46
C PRO A 70 7.97 -8.35 -7.44
N LYS A 71 6.65 -8.36 -7.63
CA LYS A 71 5.95 -7.60 -8.69
C LYS A 71 5.50 -6.20 -8.25
N LEU A 72 6.08 -5.64 -7.20
CA LEU A 72 5.73 -4.29 -6.74
C LEU A 72 6.27 -3.25 -7.72
N THR A 73 5.42 -2.30 -8.10
CA THR A 73 5.86 -1.11 -8.82
C THR A 73 6.49 -0.09 -7.88
N ASP A 74 7.28 0.83 -8.43
CA ASP A 74 7.90 1.91 -7.65
C ASP A 74 6.86 2.77 -6.92
N ALA A 75 5.73 3.05 -7.57
CA ALA A 75 4.62 3.80 -6.96
C ALA A 75 4.00 3.07 -5.76
N GLN A 76 3.76 1.76 -5.88
CA GLN A 76 3.25 0.95 -4.77
C GLN A 76 4.25 0.90 -3.62
N ARG A 77 5.53 0.69 -3.91
CA ARG A 77 6.61 0.68 -2.91
C ARG A 77 6.72 2.02 -2.20
N ALA A 78 6.69 3.12 -2.95
CA ALA A 78 6.74 4.47 -2.39
C ALA A 78 5.54 4.74 -1.48
N LEU A 79 4.31 4.41 -1.93
CA LEU A 79 3.11 4.58 -1.12
C LEU A 79 3.15 3.76 0.17
N VAL A 80 3.45 2.46 0.05
CA VAL A 80 3.56 1.56 1.22
C VAL A 80 4.61 2.07 2.20
N SER A 81 5.79 2.47 1.71
CA SER A 81 6.86 3.00 2.56
C SER A 81 6.43 4.28 3.26
N ARG A 82 5.79 5.21 2.55
CA ARG A 82 5.30 6.48 3.09
C ARG A 82 4.21 6.24 4.14
N VAL A 83 3.20 5.40 3.86
CA VAL A 83 2.14 5.06 4.83
C VAL A 83 2.69 4.33 6.05
N LEU A 84 3.62 3.39 5.89
CA LEU A 84 4.22 2.67 7.02
C LEU A 84 5.13 3.56 7.88
N LYS A 85 5.64 4.66 7.33
CA LYS A 85 6.47 5.65 8.03
C LYS A 85 5.64 6.71 8.73
N GLU A 86 4.63 7.24 8.05
CA GLU A 86 3.79 8.36 8.51
C GLU A 86 2.60 7.88 9.35
N GLY A 87 2.08 6.68 9.10
CA GLY A 87 1.03 6.08 9.91
C GLY A 87 1.60 5.63 11.26
N ALA A 88 1.26 6.34 12.32
CA ALA A 88 1.58 6.01 13.71
C ALA A 88 0.30 6.12 14.56
#